data_AF-A0A3E2B3T7-F1
#
_entry.id   AF-A0A3E2B3T7-F1
#
_cell.length_a   1.000
_cell.length_b   1.000
_cell.length_c   1.000
_cell.angle_alpha   90.00
_cell.angle_beta   90.00
_cell.angle_gamma   90.00
#
_symmetry.space_group_name_H-M   'P 1'
#
loop_
_entity.id
_entity.type
_entity.pdbx_description
1 polymer ?
#
loop_
_entity_poly.entity_id
_entity_poly.type
_entity_poly.pdbx_seq_one_letter_code
_entity_poly.pdbx_strand_id
1 'polypeptide(L)'
;MSRRRNLLILVGILAILTAFLMAAYWPSTLPQVLGKDFAQLKEVQIHLSHVRNNSPSRDLTLSPDDPATGDLLALLEGQRYRPVYHNPWGAISGHPTALDYAIYGVFVFQGEDGGVSVPFYFDGYREVSIGSGGPFRKGYRLDPAVQQAVLDLLLAQPDTPA
;
A
#
# COMPACT_ATOMS: atom_id res chain seq x y z
N MET A 1 -18.43 17.84 -42.62
CA MET A 1 -18.81 17.49 -41.23
C MET A 1 -19.33 18.75 -40.53
N SER A 2 -20.53 18.76 -39.96
CA SER A 2 -21.09 19.99 -39.39
C SER A 2 -20.39 20.37 -38.06
N ARG A 3 -20.19 21.67 -37.82
CA ARG A 3 -19.56 22.21 -36.60
C ARG A 3 -20.17 21.65 -35.31
N ARG A 4 -21.50 21.43 -35.31
CA ARG A 4 -22.26 20.81 -34.21
C ARG A 4 -21.89 19.34 -33.97
N ARG A 5 -21.67 18.55 -35.04
CA ARG A 5 -21.26 17.14 -34.91
C ARG A 5 -19.85 17.01 -34.34
N ASN A 6 -18.93 17.88 -34.77
CA ASN A 6 -17.57 17.90 -34.23
C ASN A 6 -17.56 18.34 -32.76
N LEU A 7 -18.40 19.32 -32.39
CA LEU A 7 -18.56 19.75 -31.00
C LEU A 7 -19.08 18.61 -30.11
N LEU A 8 -20.10 17.87 -30.56
CA LEU A 8 -20.66 16.72 -29.82
C LEU A 8 -19.64 15.59 -29.65
N ILE A 9 -18.85 15.29 -30.68
CA ILE A 9 -17.77 14.30 -30.60
C ILE A 9 -16.71 14.75 -29.57
N LEU A 10 -16.32 16.03 -29.60
CA LEU A 10 -15.31 16.57 -28.70
C LEU A 10 -15.78 16.54 -27.24
N VAL A 11 -17.04 16.89 -26.99
CA VAL A 11 -17.66 16.77 -25.65
C VAL A 11 -17.75 15.33 -25.20
N GLY A 12 -18.12 14.40 -26.10
CA GLY A 12 -18.15 12.97 -25.80
C GLY A 12 -16.78 12.42 -25.42
N ILE A 13 -15.73 12.78 -26.18
CA ILE A 13 -14.34 12.42 -25.85
C ILE A 13 -13.95 13.00 -24.50
N LEU A 14 -14.23 14.28 -24.25
CA LEU A 14 -13.90 14.93 -22.99
C LEU A 14 -14.56 14.24 -21.80
N ALA A 15 -15.84 13.88 -21.91
CA ALA A 15 -16.57 13.19 -20.85
C ALA A 15 -15.96 11.81 -20.53
N ILE A 16 -15.58 11.04 -21.56
CA ILE A 16 -14.91 9.74 -21.37
C ILE A 16 -13.55 9.94 -20.70
N LEU A 17 -12.78 10.93 -21.14
CA LEU A 17 -11.47 11.24 -20.58
C LEU A 17 -11.57 11.66 -19.11
N THR A 18 -12.55 12.48 -18.76
CA THR A 18 -12.82 12.86 -17.37
C THR A 18 -13.24 11.66 -16.52
N ALA A 19 -14.11 10.80 -17.02
CA ALA A 19 -14.52 9.58 -16.31
C ALA A 19 -13.33 8.62 -16.08
N PHE A 20 -12.47 8.46 -17.08
CA PHE A 20 -11.27 7.65 -16.99
C PHE A 20 -10.28 8.22 -15.97
N LEU A 21 -10.01 9.52 -16.00
CA LEU A 21 -9.15 10.18 -15.02
C LEU A 21 -9.73 10.08 -13.60
N MET A 22 -11.04 10.27 -13.45
CA MET A 22 -11.70 10.10 -12.16
C MET A 22 -11.49 8.68 -11.63
N ALA A 23 -11.68 7.65 -12.44
CA ALA A 23 -11.47 6.26 -12.03
C ALA A 23 -10.00 5.95 -11.69
N ALA A 24 -9.05 6.48 -12.46
CA ALA A 24 -7.62 6.22 -12.27
C ALA A 24 -7.03 6.94 -11.03
N TYR A 25 -7.57 8.11 -10.67
CA TYR A 25 -7.07 8.93 -9.56
C TYR A 25 -8.01 8.96 -8.35
N TRP A 26 -9.10 8.19 -8.37
CA TRP A 26 -10.01 8.10 -7.22
C TRP A 26 -9.28 7.48 -6.02
N PRO A 27 -9.49 7.98 -4.80
CA PRO A 27 -8.91 7.37 -3.62
C PRO A 27 -9.52 5.98 -3.37
N SER A 28 -8.68 4.96 -3.31
CA SER A 28 -9.07 3.58 -3.04
C SER A 28 -9.13 3.30 -1.53
N THR A 29 -9.99 2.38 -1.13
CA THR A 29 -9.99 1.80 0.24
C THR A 29 -8.98 0.67 0.35
N LEU A 30 -8.58 0.30 1.57
CA LEU A 30 -7.64 -0.81 1.78
C LEU A 30 -8.07 -2.12 1.11
N PRO A 31 -9.34 -2.58 1.18
CA PRO A 31 -9.75 -3.81 0.47
C PRO A 31 -9.64 -3.70 -1.06
N GLN A 32 -9.78 -2.50 -1.63
CA GLN A 32 -9.62 -2.28 -3.07
C GLN A 32 -8.14 -2.31 -3.48
N VAL A 33 -7.24 -1.94 -2.56
CA VAL A 33 -5.78 -1.99 -2.75
C VAL A 33 -5.26 -3.42 -2.60
N LEU A 34 -5.71 -4.14 -1.57
CA LEU A 34 -5.28 -5.50 -1.25
C LEU A 34 -5.97 -6.57 -2.12
N GLY A 35 -7.14 -6.25 -2.67
CA GLY A 35 -7.86 -7.11 -3.60
C GLY A 35 -8.99 -7.91 -2.94
N LYS A 36 -9.68 -8.69 -3.76
CA LYS A 36 -10.91 -9.43 -3.39
C LYS A 36 -10.74 -10.41 -2.23
N ASP A 37 -9.53 -10.91 -2.01
CA ASP A 37 -9.23 -11.94 -1.01
C ASP A 37 -8.95 -11.34 0.38
N PHE A 38 -9.15 -10.04 0.57
CA PHE A 38 -8.95 -9.33 1.84
C PHE A 38 -9.67 -10.00 3.03
N ALA A 39 -10.90 -10.49 2.82
CA ALA A 39 -11.69 -11.16 3.85
C ALA A 39 -11.12 -12.53 4.27
N GLN A 40 -10.13 -13.05 3.54
CA GLN A 40 -9.49 -14.34 3.78
C GLN A 40 -8.05 -14.16 4.30
N LEU A 41 -7.79 -13.07 5.03
CA LEU A 41 -6.46 -12.82 5.62
C LEU A 41 -6.04 -13.98 6.52
N LYS A 42 -4.89 -14.58 6.19
CA LYS A 42 -4.31 -15.70 6.93
C LYS A 42 -3.32 -15.23 7.98
N GLU A 43 -2.45 -14.30 7.62
CA GLU A 43 -1.42 -13.73 8.49
C GLU A 43 -0.79 -12.50 7.83
N VAL A 44 -0.14 -11.67 8.63
CA VAL A 44 0.71 -10.58 8.16
C VAL A 44 2.13 -10.84 8.62
N GLN A 45 3.03 -11.09 7.67
CA GLN A 45 4.46 -11.26 7.94
C GLN A 45 5.16 -9.92 7.77
N ILE A 46 5.94 -9.51 8.75
CA ILE A 46 6.54 -8.17 8.81
C ILE A 46 7.99 -8.29 9.23
N HIS A 47 8.86 -7.64 8.47
CA HIS A 47 10.28 -7.47 8.74
C HIS A 47 10.58 -5.98 8.98
N LEU A 48 11.02 -5.66 10.18
CA LEU A 48 11.47 -4.33 10.56
C LEU A 48 12.98 -4.25 10.42
N SER A 49 13.46 -3.45 9.48
CA SER A 49 14.89 -3.20 9.26
C SER A 49 15.27 -1.84 9.83
N HIS A 50 16.14 -1.82 10.84
CA HIS A 50 16.58 -0.57 11.45
C HIS A 50 17.49 0.22 10.50
N VAL A 51 17.25 1.52 10.33
CA VAL A 51 17.96 2.37 9.35
C VAL A 51 19.42 2.61 9.75
N ARG A 52 19.69 2.72 11.06
CA ARG A 52 21.06 2.82 11.58
C ARG A 52 21.74 1.45 11.59
N ASN A 53 22.87 1.34 10.88
CA ASN A 53 23.77 0.19 10.96
C ASN A 53 24.11 -0.11 12.43
N ASN A 54 23.85 -1.34 12.90
CA ASN A 54 24.11 -1.92 14.24
C ASN A 54 22.92 -2.09 15.19
N SER A 55 21.68 -1.81 14.77
CA SER A 55 20.51 -2.17 15.59
C SER A 55 19.82 -3.44 15.05
N PRO A 56 19.25 -4.28 15.93
CA PRO A 56 18.66 -5.55 15.50
C PRO A 56 17.44 -5.30 14.62
N SER A 57 17.40 -5.99 13.48
CA SER A 57 16.15 -6.18 12.73
C SER A 57 15.21 -7.08 13.54
N ARG A 58 13.91 -6.91 13.33
CA ARG A 58 12.87 -7.67 14.03
C ARG A 58 11.95 -8.31 13.02
N ASP A 59 11.60 -9.57 13.24
CA ASP A 59 10.62 -10.30 12.46
C ASP A 59 9.36 -10.52 13.31
N LEU A 60 8.21 -10.19 12.73
CA LEU A 60 6.91 -10.23 13.37
C LEU A 60 5.94 -10.98 12.46
N THR A 61 5.16 -11.88 13.04
CA THR A 61 4.07 -12.57 12.35
C THR A 61 2.79 -12.32 13.12
N LEU A 62 1.89 -11.53 12.55
CA LEU A 62 0.60 -11.22 13.17
C LEU A 62 -0.47 -12.16 12.62
N SER A 63 -1.12 -12.88 13.53
CA SER A 63 -2.26 -13.76 13.22
C SER A 63 -3.55 -12.94 13.12
N PRO A 64 -4.53 -13.29 12.27
CA PRO A 64 -5.82 -12.61 12.18
C PRO A 64 -6.59 -12.58 13.51
N ASP A 65 -6.33 -13.53 14.42
CA ASP A 65 -6.94 -13.58 15.75
C ASP A 65 -6.24 -12.68 16.79
N ASP A 66 -5.09 -12.09 16.44
CA ASP A 66 -4.35 -11.18 17.30
C ASP A 66 -5.00 -9.79 17.29
N PRO A 67 -5.30 -9.19 18.47
CA PRO A 67 -5.75 -7.79 18.56
C PRO A 67 -4.88 -6.80 17.77
N ALA A 68 -3.56 -7.02 17.73
CA ALA A 68 -2.62 -6.16 17.00
C ALA A 68 -2.87 -6.18 15.48
N THR A 69 -3.36 -7.29 14.92
CA THR A 69 -3.77 -7.35 13.51
C THR A 69 -4.99 -6.48 13.27
N GLY A 70 -5.96 -6.51 14.18
CA GLY A 70 -7.14 -5.64 14.13
C GLY A 70 -6.77 -4.17 14.16
N ASP A 71 -5.89 -3.77 15.08
CA ASP A 71 -5.41 -2.40 15.21
C ASP A 71 -4.60 -1.95 13.97
N LEU A 72 -3.75 -2.83 13.43
CA LEU A 72 -3.01 -2.58 12.20
C LEU A 72 -3.96 -2.33 11.02
N LEU A 73 -4.94 -3.21 10.84
CA LEU A 73 -5.93 -3.07 9.77
C LEU A 73 -6.77 -1.80 9.96
N ALA A 74 -7.19 -1.47 11.18
CA ALA A 74 -7.94 -0.24 11.47
C ALA A 74 -7.15 1.03 11.11
N LEU A 75 -5.85 1.08 11.45
CA LEU A 75 -4.98 2.20 11.08
C LEU A 75 -4.89 2.38 9.55
N LEU A 76 -4.78 1.27 8.81
CA LEU A 76 -4.68 1.26 7.36
C LEU A 76 -6.03 1.53 6.66
N GLU A 77 -7.13 0.95 7.16
CA GLU A 77 -8.49 1.15 6.65
C GLU A 77 -9.01 2.57 6.85
N GLY A 78 -8.54 3.26 7.90
CA GLY A 78 -8.81 4.68 8.12
C GLY A 78 -8.29 5.59 7.00
N GLN A 79 -7.47 5.06 6.09
CA GLN A 79 -6.82 5.81 5.03
C GLN A 79 -7.52 5.71 3.68
N ARG A 80 -7.29 6.75 2.87
CA ARG A 80 -7.73 6.81 1.48
C ARG A 80 -6.51 6.80 0.56
N TYR A 81 -6.23 5.63 0.01
CA TYR A 81 -5.05 5.36 -0.79
C TYR A 81 -5.19 5.99 -2.17
N ARG A 82 -4.54 7.13 -2.38
CA ARG A 82 -4.50 7.78 -3.69
C ARG A 82 -3.37 7.16 -4.51
N PRO A 83 -3.65 6.60 -5.70
CA PRO A 83 -2.62 6.05 -6.56
C PRO A 83 -1.59 7.13 -6.93
N VAL A 84 -0.31 6.76 -6.84
CA VAL A 84 0.80 7.56 -7.35
C VAL A 84 1.43 6.79 -8.50
N TYR A 85 1.24 7.33 -9.70
CA TYR A 85 1.92 6.84 -10.89
C TYR A 85 3.30 7.49 -10.96
N HIS A 86 4.32 6.70 -10.65
CA HIS A 86 5.70 7.16 -10.79
C HIS A 86 6.03 7.36 -12.27
N ASN A 87 6.89 8.34 -12.54
CA ASN A 87 7.51 8.46 -13.86
C ASN A 87 8.30 7.17 -14.13
N PRO A 88 8.06 6.43 -15.23
CA PRO A 88 8.79 5.19 -15.54
C PRO A 88 10.31 5.39 -15.72
N TRP A 89 10.77 6.65 -15.74
CA TRP A 89 12.17 7.04 -15.90
C TRP A 89 12.79 7.66 -14.63
N GLY A 90 12.04 7.76 -13.52
CA GLY A 90 12.53 8.24 -12.22
C GLY A 90 12.71 7.10 -11.24
N ALA A 91 13.79 7.13 -10.44
CA ALA A 91 14.00 6.12 -9.42
C ALA A 91 12.85 6.15 -8.38
N ILE A 92 12.25 4.99 -8.13
CA ILE A 92 11.30 4.75 -7.01
C ILE A 92 12.05 4.74 -5.66
N SER A 93 13.38 4.79 -5.70
CA SER A 93 14.29 4.69 -4.56
C SER A 93 15.19 5.92 -4.45
N GLY A 94 15.59 6.27 -3.22
CA GLY A 94 16.52 7.37 -2.93
C GLY A 94 15.98 8.48 -2.02
N HIS A 95 14.76 8.33 -1.50
CA HIS A 95 14.28 9.22 -0.44
C HIS A 95 14.90 8.83 0.90
N PRO A 96 15.30 9.81 1.74
CA PRO A 96 15.77 9.51 3.08
C PRO A 96 14.62 8.90 3.88
N THR A 97 14.87 7.73 4.47
CA THR A 97 13.94 7.08 5.40
C THR A 97 13.65 8.05 6.54
N ALA A 98 12.37 8.43 6.69
CA ALA A 98 11.94 9.35 7.73
C ALA A 98 11.62 8.62 9.05
N LEU A 99 11.40 7.31 9.00
CA LEU A 99 11.29 6.43 10.16
C LEU A 99 12.65 5.95 10.65
N ASP A 100 12.73 5.57 11.92
CA ASP A 100 13.90 4.86 12.46
C ASP A 100 14.02 3.42 11.92
N TYR A 101 12.92 2.87 11.42
CA TYR A 101 12.82 1.55 10.81
C TYR A 101 12.16 1.61 9.43
N ALA A 102 12.73 0.87 8.49
CA ALA A 102 12.06 0.49 7.26
C ALA A 102 11.17 -0.74 7.52
N ILE A 103 9.89 -0.63 7.20
CA ILE A 103 8.89 -1.68 7.41
C ILE A 103 8.67 -2.40 6.08
N TYR A 104 9.07 -3.65 6.01
CA TYR A 104 8.75 -4.55 4.91
C TYR A 104 7.71 -5.54 5.40
N GLY A 105 6.71 -5.87 4.59
CA GLY A 105 5.79 -6.91 4.99
C GLY A 105 4.99 -7.49 3.83
N VAL A 106 4.25 -8.54 4.14
CA VAL A 106 3.42 -9.27 3.20
C VAL A 106 2.12 -9.63 3.89
N PHE A 107 1.00 -9.19 3.32
CA PHE A 107 -0.31 -9.73 3.66
C PHE A 107 -0.46 -11.07 2.95
N VAL A 108 -0.68 -12.14 3.70
CA VAL A 108 -0.90 -13.48 3.18
C VAL A 108 -2.38 -13.79 3.27
N PHE A 109 -3.03 -14.05 2.15
CA PHE A 109 -4.44 -14.40 2.06
C PHE A 109 -4.57 -15.89 1.73
N GLN A 110 -5.54 -16.57 2.36
CA GLN A 110 -5.95 -17.89 1.93
C GLN A 110 -6.57 -17.78 0.54
N GLY A 111 -6.25 -18.72 -0.35
CA GLY A 111 -6.81 -18.76 -1.70
C GLY A 111 -6.86 -20.20 -2.18
N GLU A 112 -7.88 -20.54 -2.96
CA GLU A 112 -8.14 -21.91 -3.43
C GLU A 112 -6.98 -22.50 -4.26
N ASP A 113 -6.20 -21.65 -4.94
CA ASP A 113 -5.11 -22.04 -5.87
C ASP A 113 -3.69 -21.67 -5.40
N GLY A 114 -3.43 -21.58 -4.09
CA GLY A 114 -2.06 -21.42 -3.56
C GLY A 114 -1.76 -20.11 -2.83
N GLY A 115 -2.78 -19.43 -2.32
CA GLY A 115 -2.65 -18.22 -1.51
C GLY A 115 -2.19 -16.98 -2.28
N VAL A 116 -2.77 -15.82 -1.96
CA VAL A 116 -2.35 -14.54 -2.55
C VAL A 116 -1.51 -13.80 -1.54
N SER A 117 -0.31 -13.38 -1.94
CA SER A 117 0.59 -12.59 -1.09
C SER A 117 0.74 -11.18 -1.65
N VAL A 118 0.41 -10.18 -0.84
CA VAL A 118 0.47 -8.77 -1.21
C VAL A 118 1.58 -8.09 -0.42
N PRO A 119 2.75 -7.82 -1.03
CA PRO A 119 3.84 -7.15 -0.35
C PRO A 119 3.54 -5.67 -0.13
N PHE A 120 4.09 -5.09 0.94
CA PHE A 120 4.06 -3.67 1.21
C PHE A 120 5.40 -3.17 1.77
N TYR A 121 5.63 -1.86 1.65
CA TYR A 121 6.83 -1.19 2.13
C TYR A 121 6.53 0.22 2.62
N PHE A 122 6.93 0.53 3.86
CA PHE A 122 6.81 1.84 4.52
C PHE A 122 8.17 2.30 5.05
N ASP A 123 8.48 3.57 4.82
CA ASP A 123 9.75 4.20 5.20
C ASP A 123 9.58 5.60 5.78
N GLY A 124 8.32 5.99 6.05
CA GLY A 124 7.93 7.31 6.53
C GLY A 124 7.80 8.35 5.43
N TYR A 125 8.12 8.00 4.19
CA TYR A 125 7.89 8.88 3.07
C TYR A 125 6.40 8.89 2.72
N ARG A 126 5.91 10.03 2.21
CA ARG A 126 4.49 10.22 1.86
C ARG A 126 3.95 9.24 0.81
N GLU A 127 4.83 8.50 0.13
CA GLU A 127 4.49 7.55 -0.92
C GLU A 127 4.98 6.17 -0.49
N VAL A 128 4.07 5.19 -0.53
CA VAL A 128 4.29 3.82 -0.07
C VAL A 128 4.01 2.85 -1.19
N SER A 129 4.64 1.68 -1.13
CA SER A 129 4.38 0.59 -2.08
C SER A 129 3.46 -0.43 -1.46
N ILE A 130 2.36 -0.78 -2.14
CA ILE A 130 1.47 -1.88 -1.76
C ILE A 130 1.10 -2.65 -3.03
N GLY A 131 1.29 -3.97 -3.05
CA GLY A 131 1.01 -4.82 -4.21
C GLY A 131 2.25 -5.42 -4.86
N SER A 132 2.03 -6.55 -5.53
CA SER A 132 3.05 -7.21 -6.35
C SER A 132 3.19 -6.52 -7.72
N GLY A 133 4.42 -6.44 -8.24
CA GLY A 133 4.66 -6.32 -9.67
C GLY A 133 5.80 -5.41 -10.09
N GLY A 134 6.92 -6.02 -10.49
CA GLY A 134 7.99 -5.49 -11.38
C GLY A 134 8.00 -3.98 -11.69
N PRO A 135 8.04 -3.56 -12.98
CA PRO A 135 8.12 -2.14 -13.36
C PRO A 135 6.84 -1.32 -13.10
N PHE A 136 5.80 -1.93 -12.49
CA PHE A 136 4.50 -1.30 -12.22
C PHE A 136 4.12 -1.34 -10.74
N ARG A 137 5.10 -1.24 -9.83
CA ARG A 137 4.86 -1.06 -8.40
C ARG A 137 3.83 0.04 -8.21
N LYS A 138 2.66 -0.30 -7.67
CA LYS A 138 1.61 0.68 -7.41
C LYS A 138 2.01 1.44 -6.15
N GLY A 139 2.45 2.68 -6.35
CA GLY A 139 2.63 3.64 -5.28
C GLY A 139 1.27 4.15 -4.81
N TYR A 140 1.15 4.38 -3.52
CA TYR A 140 0.00 5.06 -2.93
C TYR A 140 0.49 6.17 -2.01
N ARG A 141 -0.31 7.23 -1.85
CA ARG A 141 -0.06 8.19 -0.78
C ARG A 141 -0.55 7.66 0.55
N LEU A 142 0.30 7.71 1.56
CA LEU A 142 -0.02 7.38 2.94
C LEU A 142 0.54 8.47 3.85
N ASP A 143 -0.25 8.90 4.83
CA ASP A 143 0.18 9.91 5.79
C ASP A 143 1.39 9.40 6.60
N PRO A 144 2.51 10.15 6.67
CA PRO A 144 3.64 9.79 7.53
C PRO A 144 3.25 9.53 8.99
N ALA A 145 2.26 10.22 9.54
CA ALA A 145 1.80 10.00 10.90
C ALA A 145 1.17 8.61 11.09
N VAL A 146 0.51 8.09 10.04
CA VAL A 146 -0.07 6.75 10.06
C VAL A 146 1.03 5.70 9.96
N GLN A 147 2.07 5.96 9.16
CA GLN A 147 3.24 5.07 9.11
C GLN A 147 3.96 5.02 10.46
N GLN A 148 4.06 6.14 11.17
CA GLN A 148 4.59 6.17 12.53
C GLN A 148 3.70 5.36 13.50
N ALA A 149 2.38 5.55 13.44
CA ALA A 149 1.47 4.78 14.30
C ALA A 149 1.55 3.26 14.04
N VAL A 150 1.71 2.86 12.77
CA VAL A 150 1.98 1.46 12.40
C VAL A 150 3.31 0.99 12.99
N LEU A 151 4.38 1.79 12.88
CA LEU A 151 5.67 1.44 13.47
C LEU A 151 5.56 1.25 14.99
N ASP A 152 4.91 2.19 15.68
CA ASP A 152 4.76 2.16 17.15
C ASP A 152 3.98 0.91 17.60
N LEU A 153 2.90 0.57 16.87
CA LEU A 153 2.12 -0.64 17.11
C LEU A 153 2.96 -1.91 16.96
N LEU A 154 3.80 -1.98 15.92
CA LEU A 154 4.65 -3.14 15.64
C LEU A 154 5.78 -3.27 16.64
N LEU A 155 6.39 -2.15 17.05
CA LEU A 155 7.44 -2.16 18.06
C LEU A 155 6.93 -2.60 19.43
N ALA A 156 5.65 -2.37 19.74
CA ALA A 156 5.00 -2.83 20.96
C ALA A 156 4.75 -4.36 21.00
N GLN A 157 4.83 -5.05 19.85
CA GLN A 157 4.62 -6.50 19.80
C GLN A 157 5.88 -7.26 20.24
N PRO A 158 5.72 -8.46 20.83
CA PRO A 158 6.84 -9.36 21.08
C PRO A 158 7.44 -9.84 19.74
N ASP A 159 8.75 -10.09 19.73
CA ASP A 159 9.39 -10.73 18.57
C ASP A 159 8.82 -12.11 18.32
N THR A 160 8.66 -12.49 17.04
CA THR A 160 8.35 -13.88 16.71
C THR A 160 9.50 -14.77 17.20
N PRO A 161 9.25 -15.81 18.02
CA PRO A 161 10.31 -16.73 18.41
C PRO A 161 10.88 -17.41 17.16
N ALA A 162 12.21 -17.40 17.05
CA ALA A 162 12.97 -18.02 15.96
C ALA A 162 12.81 -19.55 15.91
#